data_AF-A0A1C6HA36-F1
#
_entry.id   AF-A0A1C6HA36-F1
#
_cell.length_a   1.000
_cell.length_b   1.000
_cell.length_c   1.000
_cell.angle_alpha   90.00
_cell.angle_beta   90.00
_cell.angle_gamma   90.00
#
_symmetry.space_group_name_H-M   'P 1'
#
loop_
_entity.id
_entity.type
_entity.pdbx_description
1 polymer ?
#
loop_
_entity_poly.entity_id
_entity_poly.type
_entity_poly.pdbx_seq_one_letter_code
_entity_poly.pdbx_strand_id
1 'polypeptide(L)'
;MTGTKQNALGFILSRDGSFRYQLLDRMRQDCLYFLGCGRRDPKHLWANDAAEQLVYMKAVWPSFPEDGKPGWLTMDEITSLEKRMLEGDTHAER
;
A
#
# COMPACT_ATOMS: atom_id res chain seq x y z
N MET A 1 5.37 -3.45 -19.84
CA MET A 1 4.50 -2.32 -19.45
C MET A 1 4.92 -1.77 -18.09
N THR A 2 6.09 -1.16 -17.98
CA THR A 2 6.67 -0.65 -16.72
C THR A 2 6.64 0.89 -16.60
N GLY A 3 6.35 1.61 -17.71
CA GLY A 3 6.43 3.07 -17.77
C GLY A 3 5.36 3.81 -16.96
N THR A 4 4.12 3.33 -16.92
CA THR A 4 3.03 4.00 -16.19
C THR A 4 3.22 3.93 -14.67
N LYS A 5 3.76 2.81 -14.17
CA LYS A 5 3.95 2.55 -12.73
C LYS A 5 5.08 3.41 -12.14
N GLN A 6 6.18 3.56 -12.87
CA GLN A 6 7.30 4.40 -12.44
C GLN A 6 6.90 5.88 -12.35
N ASN A 7 6.02 6.34 -13.25
CA ASN A 7 5.48 7.70 -13.22
C ASN A 7 4.57 7.94 -12.00
N ALA A 8 3.75 6.95 -11.60
CA ALA A 8 2.88 7.07 -10.44
C ALA A 8 3.69 7.19 -9.13
N LEU A 9 4.70 6.35 -8.94
CA LEU A 9 5.55 6.43 -7.75
C LEU A 9 6.31 7.77 -7.70
N GLY A 10 6.89 8.21 -8.83
CA GLY A 10 7.54 9.51 -8.94
C GLY A 10 6.60 10.67 -8.60
N PHE A 11 5.36 10.63 -9.09
CA PHE A 11 4.34 11.61 -8.75
C PHE A 11 4.07 11.66 -7.24
N ILE A 12 3.82 10.51 -6.60
CA ILE A 12 3.54 10.43 -5.15
C ILE A 12 4.70 10.99 -4.33
N LEU A 13 5.93 10.57 -4.64
CA LEU A 13 7.11 11.01 -3.91
C LEU A 13 7.43 12.49 -4.12
N SER A 14 6.97 13.09 -5.22
CA SER A 14 7.10 14.53 -5.47
C SER A 14 6.10 15.39 -4.67
N ARG A 15 5.13 14.79 -3.97
CA ARG A 15 4.13 15.52 -3.17
C ARG A 15 4.65 15.82 -1.77
N ASP A 16 4.01 16.80 -1.13
CA ASP A 16 4.34 17.18 0.23
C ASP A 16 4.09 16.04 1.24
N GLY A 17 4.65 16.20 2.44
CA GLY A 17 4.55 15.19 3.50
C GLY A 17 3.12 14.89 3.92
N SER A 18 2.24 15.89 3.97
CA SER A 18 0.85 15.71 4.37
C SER A 18 0.09 14.84 3.37
N PHE A 19 0.28 15.10 2.06
CA PHE A 19 -0.29 14.26 1.01
C PHE A 19 0.19 12.82 1.14
N ARG A 20 1.51 12.60 1.24
CA ARG A 20 2.07 11.24 1.35
C ARG A 20 1.55 10.51 2.58
N TYR A 21 1.41 11.21 3.70
CA TYR A 21 0.91 10.65 4.95
C TYR A 21 -0.55 10.20 4.83
N GLN A 22 -1.40 11.07 4.27
CA GLN A 22 -2.81 10.76 4.03
C GLN A 22 -2.99 9.60 3.04
N LEU A 23 -2.20 9.59 1.95
CA LEU A 23 -2.25 8.50 0.98
C LEU A 23 -1.78 7.17 1.60
N LEU A 24 -0.73 7.20 2.42
CA LEU A 24 -0.27 6.00 3.12
C LEU A 24 -1.32 5.46 4.09
N ASP A 25 -2.03 6.32 4.82
CA ASP A 25 -3.12 5.90 5.70
C ASP A 25 -4.31 5.35 4.90
N ARG A 26 -4.69 6.00 3.79
CA ARG A 26 -5.69 5.49 2.86
C ARG A 26 -5.33 4.07 2.40
N MET A 27 -4.07 3.86 1.99
CA MET A 27 -3.59 2.56 1.53
C MET A 27 -3.62 1.50 2.65
N ARG A 28 -3.26 1.88 3.88
CA ARG A 28 -3.35 1.00 5.05
C ARG A 28 -4.81 0.59 5.33
N GLN A 29 -5.74 1.54 5.32
CA GLN A 29 -7.16 1.27 5.55
C GLN A 29 -7.73 0.33 4.47
N ASP A 30 -7.31 0.48 3.21
CA ASP A 30 -7.65 -0.45 2.13
C ASP A 30 -7.18 -1.87 2.43
N CYS A 31 -5.95 -2.05 2.88
CA CYS A 31 -5.42 -3.36 3.25
C CYS A 31 -6.23 -3.99 4.39
N LEU A 32 -6.61 -3.20 5.40
CA LEU A 32 -7.43 -3.67 6.52
C LEU A 32 -8.83 -4.08 6.05
N TYR A 33 -9.45 -3.30 5.16
CA TYR A 33 -10.74 -3.65 4.58
C TYR A 33 -10.64 -4.92 3.73
N PHE A 34 -9.66 -5.00 2.82
CA PHE A 34 -9.38 -6.16 1.96
C PHE A 34 -9.26 -7.46 2.76
N LEU A 35 -8.49 -7.42 3.86
CA LEU A 35 -8.28 -8.57 4.75
C LEU A 35 -9.47 -8.87 5.68
N GLY A 36 -10.34 -7.90 5.91
CA GLY A 36 -11.54 -8.03 6.74
C GLY A 36 -12.79 -8.27 5.89
N CYS A 37 -13.66 -7.27 5.82
CA CYS A 37 -14.98 -7.38 5.19
C CYS A 37 -14.96 -7.19 3.65
N GLY A 38 -13.82 -6.84 3.07
CA GLY A 38 -13.64 -6.55 1.65
C GLY A 38 -13.53 -7.76 0.74
N ARG A 39 -13.68 -8.98 1.28
CA ARG A 39 -13.67 -10.25 0.54
C ARG A 39 -12.44 -10.45 -0.34
N ARG A 40 -11.30 -9.84 0.04
CA ARG A 40 -10.06 -9.85 -0.76
C ARG A 40 -10.26 -9.39 -2.21
N ASP A 41 -11.21 -8.48 -2.47
CA ASP A 41 -11.45 -7.94 -3.81
C ASP A 41 -10.51 -6.75 -4.09
N PRO A 42 -9.55 -6.85 -5.04
CA PRO A 42 -8.56 -5.82 -5.30
C PRO A 42 -9.16 -4.49 -5.79
N LYS A 43 -10.39 -4.47 -6.33
CA LYS A 43 -11.02 -3.23 -6.82
C LYS A 43 -11.24 -2.16 -5.73
N HIS A 44 -11.15 -2.57 -4.47
CA HIS A 44 -11.27 -1.68 -3.32
C HIS A 44 -9.93 -1.10 -2.89
N LEU A 45 -8.81 -1.66 -3.35
CA LEU A 45 -7.48 -1.13 -3.11
C LEU A 45 -7.26 0.11 -3.98
N TRP A 46 -6.61 1.13 -3.43
CA TRP A 46 -6.17 2.30 -4.20
C TRP A 46 -5.39 1.92 -5.47
N ALA A 47 -4.51 0.92 -5.41
CA ALA A 47 -3.73 0.45 -6.55
C ALA A 47 -4.50 -0.51 -7.48
N ASN A 48 -5.72 -0.94 -7.14
CA ASN A 48 -6.47 -2.03 -7.80
C ASN A 48 -5.73 -3.38 -7.86
N ASP A 49 -4.61 -3.54 -7.16
CA ASP A 49 -3.79 -4.75 -7.11
C ASP A 49 -3.09 -4.83 -5.75
N ALA A 50 -3.09 -6.02 -5.13
CA ALA A 50 -2.54 -6.22 -3.80
C ALA A 50 -1.02 -6.04 -3.80
N ALA A 51 -0.29 -6.67 -4.72
CA ALA A 51 1.16 -6.56 -4.77
C ALA A 51 1.62 -5.13 -5.02
N GLU A 52 0.96 -4.42 -5.95
CA GLU A 52 1.27 -3.03 -6.24
C GLU A 52 1.00 -2.11 -5.06
N GLN A 53 -0.14 -2.27 -4.37
CA GLN A 53 -0.46 -1.52 -3.15
C GLN A 53 0.71 -1.58 -2.16
N LEU A 54 1.24 -2.78 -1.91
CA LEU A 54 2.35 -2.96 -0.98
C LEU A 54 3.67 -2.38 -1.50
N VAL A 55 3.94 -2.45 -2.80
CA VAL A 55 5.10 -1.78 -3.41
C VAL A 55 5.06 -0.27 -3.14
N TYR A 56 3.90 0.38 -3.34
CA TYR A 56 3.76 1.81 -3.05
C TYR A 56 3.88 2.11 -1.55
N MET A 57 3.25 1.32 -0.67
CA MET A 57 3.36 1.50 0.78
C MET A 57 4.82 1.42 1.26
N LYS A 58 5.58 0.41 0.78
CA LYS A 58 6.99 0.21 1.11
C LYS A 58 7.90 1.31 0.57
N ALA A 59 7.52 1.96 -0.53
CA ALA A 59 8.27 3.09 -1.08
C ALA A 59 7.93 4.42 -0.40
N VAL A 60 6.66 4.63 0.00
CA VAL A 60 6.21 5.87 0.64
C VAL A 60 6.65 5.94 2.10
N TRP A 61 6.55 4.86 2.87
CA TRP A 61 6.92 4.87 4.30
C TRP A 61 8.36 5.37 4.60
N PRO A 62 9.42 4.93 3.89
CA PRO A 62 10.77 5.42 4.15
C PRO A 62 11.02 6.84 3.63
N SER A 63 10.06 7.45 2.92
CA SER A 63 10.19 8.83 2.43
C SER A 63 9.89 9.89 3.50
N PHE A 64 9.47 9.49 4.70
CA PHE A 64 9.33 10.39 5.85
C PHE A 64 10.64 10.48 6.64
N PRO A 65 10.97 11.66 7.22
CA PRO A 65 12.08 11.75 8.16
C PRO A 65 11.79 10.90 9.41
N GLU A 66 12.84 10.52 10.16
CA GLU A 66 12.70 9.60 11.31
C GLU A 66 11.70 10.09 12.37
N ASP A 67 11.66 11.40 12.64
CA ASP A 67 10.71 12.05 13.55
C ASP A 67 9.33 12.32 12.94
N GLY A 68 9.20 12.18 11.61
CA GLY A 68 7.96 12.35 10.86
C GLY A 68 7.29 11.04 10.45
N LYS A 69 7.83 9.89 10.85
CA LYS A 69 7.23 8.58 10.57
C LYS A 69 5.87 8.45 11.28
N PRO A 70 4.87 7.83 10.62
CA PRO A 70 3.56 7.64 11.23
C PRO A 70 3.64 6.70 12.45
N GLY A 71 3.03 7.09 13.57
CA GLY A 71 2.94 6.24 14.77
C GLY A 71 1.94 5.09 14.67
N TRP A 72 1.13 5.05 13.62
CA TRP A 72 0.08 4.04 13.37
C TRP A 72 0.45 2.99 12.32
N LEU A 73 1.68 3.06 11.78
CA LEU A 73 2.18 2.09 10.81
C LEU A 73 3.69 2.00 10.85
N THR A 74 4.21 0.80 11.02
CA THR A 74 5.63 0.44 10.97
C THR A 74 5.95 -0.35 9.69
N MET A 75 7.23 -0.43 9.31
CA MET A 75 7.65 -1.24 8.16
C MET A 75 7.36 -2.75 8.39
N ASP A 76 7.45 -3.23 9.62
CA ASP A 76 7.13 -4.62 9.97
C ASP A 76 5.63 -4.89 9.79
N GLU A 77 4.76 -3.94 10.13
CA GLU A 77 3.33 -4.04 9.86
C GLU A 77 3.03 -4.03 8.35
N ILE A 78 3.73 -3.22 7.54
CA ILE A 78 3.61 -3.26 6.08
C ILE A 78 4.01 -4.65 5.54
N THR A 79 5.09 -5.21 6.07
CA THR A 79 5.57 -6.56 5.70
C THR A 79 4.58 -7.65 6.13
N SER A 80 3.94 -7.50 7.28
CA SER A 80 2.88 -8.39 7.75
C SER A 80 1.63 -8.31 6.85
N LEU A 81 1.23 -7.10 6.44
CA LEU A 81 0.14 -6.90 5.49
C LEU A 81 0.43 -7.57 4.15
N GLU A 82 1.65 -7.39 3.62
CA GLU A 82 2.08 -8.04 2.37
C GLU A 82 1.93 -9.55 2.46
N LYS A 83 2.49 -10.17 3.49
CA LYS A 83 2.38 -11.61 3.72
C LYS A 83 0.90 -12.05 3.72
N ARG A 84 0.05 -11.41 4.53
CA ARG A 84 -1.36 -11.79 4.68
C ARG A 84 -2.20 -11.57 3.41
N MET A 85 -1.92 -10.52 2.66
CA MET A 85 -2.64 -10.19 1.44
C MET A 85 -2.28 -11.17 0.32
N LEU A 86 -0.99 -11.49 0.17
CA LEU A 86 -0.50 -12.36 -0.90
C LEU A 86 -0.62 -13.86 -0.59
N GLU A 87 -0.64 -14.28 0.67
CA GLU A 87 -0.79 -15.70 1.07
C GLU A 87 -2.19 -16.30 0.79
N GLY A 88 -3.15 -15.50 0.31
CA GLY A 88 -4.49 -15.95 -0.07
C GLY A 88 -4.81 -15.85 -1.57
N ASP A 89 -3.91 -15.30 -2.39
CA ASP A 89 -4.10 -15.11 -3.84
C ASP A 89 -3.70 -16.35 -4.67
N THR A 90 -3.53 -17.51 -4.04
CA THR A 90 -3.34 -18.81 -4.70
C THR A 90 -4.66 -19.45 -5.17
N HIS A 91 -5.70 -18.66 -5.44
CA HIS A 91 -6.94 -19.19 -6.01
C HIS A 91 -7.53 -18.33 -7.13
N ALA A 92 -6.80 -18.27 -8.25
CA ALA A 92 -7.34 -17.93 -9.56
C ALA A 92 -7.71 -19.21 -10.36
N GLU A 93 -8.49 -20.12 -9.75
CA GLU A 93 -9.13 -21.27 -10.42
C GLU A 93 -10.58 -21.51 -9.93
N ARG A 94 -11.41 -20.46 -9.89
CA ARG A 94 -12.88 -20.62 -9.83
C ARG A 94 -13.56 -19.73 -10.86
#